data_AF-A0A0Q7KLU3-F1
#
_entry.id   AF-A0A0Q7KLU3-F1
#
_cell.length_a   1.000
_cell.length_b   1.000
_cell.length_c   1.000
_cell.angle_alpha   90.00
_cell.angle_beta   90.00
_cell.angle_gamma   90.00
#
_symmetry.space_group_name_H-M   'P 1'
#
loop_
_entity.id
_entity.type
_entity.pdbx_description
1 polymer ?
#
loop_
_entity_poly.entity_id
_entity_poly.type
_entity_poly.pdbx_seq_one_letter_code
_entity_poly.pdbx_strand_id
1 'polypeptide(L)'
;MRFISGAIVGAVLATSMTYVAAGSAQADDIALPTSTAAAVDVESTTVPAAPQALSAQGVEGADAAGAAGDPSDLVAELPARSTDDFGLVGVTWDRGFDTTGLLVEVRLRTDGAWGEWEELHVEADDGSEGGQDGTEPLWVGSADGVSVRVTSPSGERPAGLKVATIDAGATSTSTSDVSPAVYRASAAGSVTTAATTSRPAIILRSQWGAAPNTKCDSPTVSSGIRGAVVHHTAGTNSYTAAQSAQIVRATQAYHMKSRKWCDLGYNFLVDKYGQIFEGRNGGVDKAVRAAHSGNAAVNTYTMGVSMMGTFATSAPTQATKDAVAKLISWRLSAAGVPATGTYSLGGKTLNRIAGHRDVVGTECPGAAAYAWLSASGGLRQSVASMMSASDTAISQRADKLGPKATGALVKAEYPFGSAPGGTKARYRKIDIISTRFGTFSLGDVVRSRYNSLGAQSGVMGAPTTIVTTTRRSQVRVQRFHHGTIYRVKRKNKPLAGFALYDRIENKYRSLKEASGKLGVPTKSQRAISGGRQRAYFTQGTLTLEANGRVTVSVK
;
A
#
# COMPACT_ATOMS: atom_id res chain seq x y z
N MET A 1 -45.38 -45.60 -66.95
CA MET A 1 -44.29 -44.66 -67.22
C MET A 1 -44.24 -43.65 -66.08
N ARG A 2 -43.03 -43.31 -65.63
CA ARG A 2 -42.63 -42.53 -64.43
C ARG A 2 -43.49 -41.26 -64.27
N PHE A 3 -43.86 -40.78 -63.08
CA PHE A 3 -42.96 -40.17 -62.09
C PHE A 3 -43.68 -39.85 -60.76
N ILE A 4 -43.12 -40.40 -59.67
CA ILE A 4 -42.80 -39.82 -58.36
C ILE A 4 -43.83 -38.90 -57.66
N SER A 5 -44.37 -39.48 -56.59
CA SER A 5 -45.13 -38.98 -55.44
C SER A 5 -44.73 -37.59 -54.89
N GLY A 6 -45.72 -36.71 -54.78
CA GLY A 6 -45.72 -35.58 -53.85
C GLY A 6 -46.72 -35.85 -52.72
N ALA A 7 -46.23 -36.12 -51.51
CA ALA A 7 -47.04 -36.40 -50.34
C ALA A 7 -47.11 -35.18 -49.41
N ILE A 8 -48.35 -34.91 -49.00
CA ILE A 8 -48.82 -34.02 -47.94
C ILE A 8 -48.11 -34.33 -46.60
N VAL A 9 -47.91 -33.33 -45.73
CA VAL A 9 -48.23 -33.38 -44.27
C VAL A 9 -47.85 -32.06 -43.57
N GLY A 10 -48.87 -31.46 -42.92
CA GLY A 10 -48.87 -30.98 -41.53
C GLY A 10 -47.79 -30.00 -41.05
N ALA A 11 -48.17 -28.73 -40.96
CA ALA A 11 -47.46 -27.73 -40.17
C ALA A 11 -47.51 -28.09 -38.67
N VAL A 12 -46.35 -28.40 -38.08
CA VAL A 12 -46.13 -28.46 -36.63
C VAL A 12 -45.49 -27.15 -36.20
N LEU A 13 -46.17 -26.39 -35.33
CA LEU A 13 -45.57 -25.29 -34.58
C LEU A 13 -44.57 -25.86 -33.55
N ALA A 14 -43.28 -25.70 -33.82
CA ALA A 14 -42.23 -25.89 -32.83
C ALA A 14 -41.77 -24.51 -32.32
N THR A 15 -42.29 -24.08 -31.17
CA THR A 15 -41.66 -23.02 -30.39
C THR A 15 -40.47 -23.61 -29.64
N SER A 16 -39.28 -23.49 -30.23
CA SER A 16 -38.00 -23.74 -29.59
C SER A 16 -37.72 -22.64 -28.55
N MET A 17 -37.76 -23.04 -27.28
CA MET A 17 -37.34 -22.21 -26.15
C MET A 17 -35.82 -22.06 -26.24
N THR A 18 -35.37 -20.91 -26.75
CA THR A 18 -33.95 -20.56 -26.79
C THR A 18 -33.46 -20.31 -25.36
N TYR A 19 -32.44 -21.05 -24.97
CA TYR A 19 -31.65 -20.79 -23.77
C TYR A 19 -31.06 -19.37 -23.87
N VAL A 20 -31.50 -18.45 -23.04
CA VAL A 20 -30.79 -17.18 -22.81
C VAL A 20 -29.56 -17.51 -21.98
N ALA A 21 -28.41 -17.63 -22.65
CA ALA A 21 -27.12 -17.62 -21.98
C ALA A 21 -26.97 -16.27 -21.27
N ALA A 22 -26.62 -16.33 -19.99
CA ALA A 22 -26.41 -15.18 -19.13
C ALA A 22 -25.46 -14.18 -19.79
N GLY A 23 -25.94 -12.95 -20.00
CA GLY A 23 -25.11 -11.83 -20.42
C GLY A 23 -23.97 -11.64 -19.43
N SER A 24 -22.74 -11.77 -19.92
CA SER A 24 -21.56 -11.21 -19.28
C SER A 24 -21.83 -9.74 -19.03
N ALA A 25 -21.84 -9.32 -17.76
CA ALA A 25 -21.78 -7.91 -17.41
C ALA A 25 -20.48 -7.36 -18.00
N GLN A 26 -20.56 -6.68 -19.14
CA GLN A 26 -19.53 -5.73 -19.55
C GLN A 26 -19.50 -4.69 -18.43
N ALA A 27 -18.36 -4.63 -17.74
CA ALA A 27 -18.05 -3.47 -16.95
C ALA A 27 -18.01 -2.29 -17.93
N ASP A 28 -18.90 -1.32 -17.75
CA ASP A 28 -18.67 0.01 -18.30
C ASP A 28 -17.36 0.50 -17.68
N ASP A 29 -16.28 0.37 -18.44
CA ASP A 29 -15.00 0.99 -18.14
C ASP A 29 -15.25 2.49 -18.05
N ILE A 30 -15.33 3.01 -16.82
CA ILE A 30 -15.12 4.43 -16.59
C ILE A 30 -13.66 4.68 -16.98
N ALA A 31 -13.46 5.10 -18.23
CA ALA A 31 -12.18 5.61 -18.70
C ALA A 31 -11.81 6.80 -17.81
N LEU A 32 -10.91 6.56 -16.85
CA LEU A 32 -10.26 7.62 -16.12
C LEU A 32 -9.52 8.49 -17.14
N PRO A 33 -9.64 9.83 -17.11
CA PRO A 33 -8.95 10.69 -18.05
C PRO A 33 -7.45 10.43 -17.95
N THR A 34 -6.88 9.83 -19.00
CA THR A 34 -5.45 9.67 -19.20
C THR A 34 -4.90 11.04 -19.58
N SER A 35 -4.22 11.72 -18.65
CA SER A 35 -3.43 12.89 -19.03
C SER A 35 -2.20 12.40 -19.78
N THR A 36 -2.09 12.69 -21.07
CA THR A 36 -0.83 12.59 -21.79
C THR A 36 0.10 13.68 -21.26
N ALA A 37 0.99 13.32 -20.33
CA ALA A 37 2.02 14.24 -19.85
C ALA A 37 2.95 14.64 -21.01
N ALA A 38 3.42 15.88 -21.00
CA ALA A 38 4.45 16.35 -21.93
C ALA A 38 5.70 15.47 -21.85
N ALA A 39 6.46 15.40 -22.94
CA ALA A 39 7.76 14.73 -22.93
C ALA A 39 8.67 15.39 -21.89
N VAL A 40 9.40 14.58 -21.12
CA VAL A 40 10.42 15.09 -20.20
C VAL A 40 11.73 15.20 -20.98
N ASP A 41 12.24 16.42 -21.10
CA ASP A 41 13.48 16.70 -21.80
C ASP A 41 14.66 16.57 -20.83
N VAL A 42 15.69 15.86 -21.28
CA VAL A 42 16.90 15.59 -20.50
C VAL A 42 18.09 15.96 -21.36
N GLU A 43 18.80 16.98 -20.94
CA GLU A 43 20.07 17.36 -21.54
C GLU A 43 21.21 16.81 -20.71
N SER A 44 22.28 16.38 -21.37
CA SER A 44 23.46 15.85 -20.70
C SER A 44 24.71 16.49 -21.26
N THR A 45 25.49 17.12 -20.38
CA THR A 45 26.73 17.81 -20.70
C THR A 45 27.90 17.15 -19.99
N THR A 46 28.97 16.85 -20.73
CA THR A 46 30.22 16.33 -20.15
C THR A 46 30.83 17.38 -19.22
N VAL A 47 31.23 16.97 -18.02
CA VAL A 47 32.01 17.81 -17.09
C VAL A 47 33.49 17.55 -17.37
N PRO A 48 34.26 18.45 -18.00
CA PRO A 48 35.64 18.20 -18.40
C PRO A 48 36.60 18.10 -17.20
N ALA A 49 37.83 17.67 -17.47
CA ALA A 49 38.88 17.68 -16.45
C ALA A 49 39.14 19.14 -16.04
N ALA A 50 39.42 19.35 -14.76
CA ALA A 50 39.84 20.66 -14.30
C ALA A 50 41.13 21.06 -15.05
N PRO A 51 41.28 22.32 -15.48
CA PRO A 51 42.54 22.80 -16.01
C PRO A 51 43.62 22.55 -14.95
N GLN A 52 44.64 21.74 -15.26
CA GLN A 52 45.80 21.66 -14.38
C GLN A 52 46.37 23.07 -14.29
N ALA A 53 46.36 23.67 -13.10
CA ALA A 53 47.15 24.87 -12.86
C ALA A 53 48.61 24.48 -13.14
N LEU A 54 49.14 24.92 -14.28
CA LEU A 54 50.57 24.94 -14.51
C LEU A 54 51.17 25.67 -13.30
N SER A 55 52.03 24.97 -12.59
CA SER A 55 52.74 25.53 -11.45
C SER A 55 53.46 26.81 -11.86
N ALA A 56 53.35 27.80 -10.97
CA ALA A 56 54.09 29.07 -10.91
C ALA A 56 53.55 30.28 -11.72
N GLN A 57 53.30 31.34 -10.95
CA GLN A 57 53.20 32.77 -11.27
C GLN A 57 51.81 33.36 -11.61
N GLY A 58 51.19 33.90 -10.57
CA GLY A 58 50.52 35.22 -10.58
C GLY A 58 49.41 35.43 -11.61
N VAL A 59 48.18 35.08 -11.24
CA VAL A 59 46.99 35.70 -11.81
C VAL A 59 46.07 36.09 -10.65
N GLU A 60 46.10 37.37 -10.28
CA GLU A 60 45.05 38.00 -9.47
C GLU A 60 43.77 38.02 -10.31
N GLY A 61 42.67 37.49 -9.77
CA GLY A 61 41.33 37.60 -10.36
C GLY A 61 40.63 36.28 -10.65
N ALA A 62 40.49 35.41 -9.66
CA ALA A 62 39.42 34.42 -9.61
C ALA A 62 38.98 34.30 -8.15
N ASP A 63 37.69 34.55 -7.89
CA ASP A 63 37.09 34.48 -6.56
C ASP A 63 37.21 33.07 -5.98
N ALA A 64 38.30 32.83 -5.25
CA ALA A 64 38.56 31.63 -4.45
C ALA A 64 37.87 31.69 -3.08
N ALA A 65 36.73 32.37 -2.97
CA ALA A 65 35.96 32.47 -1.74
C ALA A 65 34.84 31.40 -1.76
N GLY A 66 35.04 30.31 -1.01
CA GLY A 66 34.00 29.30 -0.75
C GLY A 66 34.32 27.85 -1.12
N ALA A 67 35.59 27.48 -1.34
CA ALA A 67 35.97 26.08 -1.52
C ALA A 67 35.92 25.34 -0.16
N ALA A 68 35.10 24.29 -0.06
CA ALA A 68 35.09 23.37 1.09
C ALA A 68 36.15 22.26 0.98
N GLY A 69 36.91 22.22 -0.12
CA GLY A 69 38.03 21.32 -0.38
C GLY A 69 39.32 22.06 -0.77
N ASP A 70 40.46 21.40 -0.67
CA ASP A 70 41.75 21.94 -1.14
C ASP A 70 41.67 22.18 -2.66
N PRO A 71 42.01 23.37 -3.18
CA PRO A 71 42.10 23.61 -4.62
C PRO A 71 42.97 22.58 -5.36
N SER A 72 43.91 21.90 -4.68
CA SER A 72 44.69 20.79 -5.24
C SER A 72 43.86 19.55 -5.60
N ASP A 73 42.67 19.39 -5.01
CA ASP A 73 41.85 18.18 -5.11
C ASP A 73 40.76 18.33 -6.19
N LEU A 74 40.71 19.47 -6.89
CA LEU A 74 39.78 19.70 -8.00
C LEU A 74 40.14 18.83 -9.20
N VAL A 75 39.33 17.82 -9.48
CA VAL A 75 39.57 16.84 -10.55
C VAL A 75 38.74 17.09 -11.81
N ALA A 76 37.58 17.76 -11.68
CA ALA A 76 36.72 18.09 -12.80
C ALA A 76 35.95 19.39 -12.55
N GLU A 77 35.72 20.17 -13.60
CA GLU A 77 34.95 21.41 -13.53
C GLU A 77 34.17 21.63 -14.82
N LEU A 78 32.89 21.99 -14.69
CA LEU A 78 32.10 22.61 -15.74
C LEU A 78 31.97 24.10 -15.41
N PRO A 79 32.66 24.98 -16.14
CA PRO A 79 32.55 26.43 -15.92
C PRO A 79 31.11 26.92 -16.05
N ALA A 80 30.83 28.04 -15.38
CA ALA A 80 29.54 28.72 -15.44
C ALA A 80 29.08 28.93 -16.89
N ARG A 81 27.93 28.33 -17.23
CA ARG A 81 27.34 28.42 -18.56
C ARG A 81 25.83 28.57 -18.49
N SER A 82 25.27 29.24 -19.50
CA SER A 82 23.83 29.27 -19.73
C SER A 82 23.35 27.97 -20.38
N THR A 83 22.10 27.61 -20.11
CA THR A 83 21.38 26.46 -20.66
C THR A 83 19.96 26.90 -21.03
N ASP A 84 19.19 26.00 -21.65
CA ASP A 84 17.75 26.13 -21.62
C ASP A 84 17.23 25.98 -20.18
N ASP A 85 15.99 26.43 -19.92
CA ASP A 85 15.39 26.34 -18.60
C ASP A 85 15.25 24.88 -18.15
N PHE A 86 15.61 24.60 -16.89
CA PHE A 86 15.46 23.28 -16.29
C PHE A 86 14.97 23.36 -14.85
N GLY A 87 14.30 22.30 -14.39
CA GLY A 87 13.76 22.21 -13.03
C GLY A 87 14.52 21.26 -12.13
N LEU A 88 15.38 20.39 -12.66
CA LEU A 88 16.16 19.42 -11.89
C LEU A 88 17.56 19.23 -12.47
N VAL A 89 18.54 19.07 -11.57
CA VAL A 89 19.94 18.79 -11.92
C VAL A 89 20.46 17.55 -11.17
N GLY A 90 21.34 16.78 -11.79
CA GLY A 90 22.11 15.75 -11.10
C GLY A 90 23.37 15.39 -11.89
N VAL A 91 24.31 14.71 -11.24
CA VAL A 91 25.61 14.37 -11.85
C VAL A 91 25.80 12.86 -11.86
N THR A 92 26.25 12.32 -12.99
CA THR A 92 26.51 10.88 -13.18
C THR A 92 27.91 10.61 -13.70
N TRP A 93 28.40 9.39 -13.47
CA TRP A 93 29.69 8.88 -13.97
C TRP A 93 29.62 7.36 -14.21
N ASP A 94 30.65 6.82 -14.85
CA ASP A 94 30.78 5.39 -15.09
C ASP A 94 31.01 4.62 -13.79
N ARG A 95 30.56 3.37 -13.75
CA ARG A 95 30.58 2.56 -12.53
C ARG A 95 31.97 2.18 -12.06
N GLY A 96 32.08 1.95 -10.75
CA GLY A 96 33.24 1.33 -10.13
C GLY A 96 34.32 2.32 -9.71
N PHE A 97 34.00 3.61 -9.66
CA PHE A 97 34.86 4.62 -9.06
C PHE A 97 34.75 4.57 -7.54
N ASP A 98 35.86 4.71 -6.81
CA ASP A 98 35.85 4.85 -5.35
C ASP A 98 35.37 6.26 -4.98
N THR A 99 34.13 6.35 -4.49
CA THR A 99 33.52 7.63 -4.12
C THR A 99 33.89 8.09 -2.71
N THR A 100 34.82 7.43 -2.02
CA THR A 100 35.23 7.79 -0.67
C THR A 100 35.80 9.21 -0.64
N GLY A 101 35.08 10.13 0.01
CA GLY A 101 35.46 11.53 0.10
C GLY A 101 35.26 12.34 -1.20
N LEU A 102 34.64 11.74 -2.23
CA LEU A 102 34.27 12.46 -3.44
C LEU A 102 33.20 13.51 -3.12
N LEU A 103 33.48 14.77 -3.45
CA LEU A 103 32.56 15.88 -3.28
C LEU A 103 32.15 16.40 -4.66
N VAL A 104 30.83 16.50 -4.87
CA VAL A 104 30.24 17.02 -6.10
C VAL A 104 29.40 18.23 -5.72
N GLU A 105 29.73 19.38 -6.28
CA GLU A 105 29.00 20.62 -5.99
C GLU A 105 28.49 21.24 -7.28
N VAL A 106 27.32 21.86 -7.19
CA VAL A 106 26.69 22.59 -8.28
C VAL A 106 26.45 24.04 -7.87
N ARG A 107 26.52 24.92 -8.84
CA ARG A 107 26.10 26.32 -8.72
C ARG A 107 25.10 26.60 -9.83
N LEU A 108 24.01 27.26 -9.49
CA LEU A 108 22.87 27.44 -10.38
C LEU A 108 22.64 28.91 -10.68
N ARG A 109 22.18 29.22 -11.90
CA ARG A 109 21.70 30.54 -12.26
C ARG A 109 20.18 30.54 -12.30
N THR A 110 19.57 31.48 -11.59
CA THR A 110 18.12 31.66 -11.53
C THR A 110 17.83 33.15 -11.67
N ASP A 111 16.90 33.52 -12.57
CA ASP A 111 16.55 34.92 -12.84
C ASP A 111 17.77 35.81 -13.15
N GLY A 112 18.76 35.26 -13.87
CA GLY A 112 19.99 35.96 -14.27
C GLY A 112 21.06 36.09 -13.17
N ALA A 113 20.81 35.60 -11.95
CA ALA A 113 21.77 35.66 -10.84
C ALA A 113 22.30 34.26 -10.48
N TRP A 114 23.61 34.17 -10.22
CA TRP A 114 24.23 32.93 -9.74
C TRP A 114 24.09 32.80 -8.22
N GLY A 115 23.63 31.64 -7.76
CA GLY A 115 23.55 31.30 -6.34
C GLY A 115 24.90 30.95 -5.72
N GLU A 116 24.87 30.33 -4.54
CA GLU A 116 26.04 29.74 -3.89
C GLU A 116 26.32 28.32 -4.43
N TRP A 117 27.48 27.76 -4.07
CA TRP A 117 27.76 26.34 -4.30
C TRP A 117 26.94 25.47 -3.34
N GLU A 118 26.33 24.42 -3.88
CA GLU A 118 25.54 23.44 -3.14
C GLU A 118 26.08 22.03 -3.41
N GLU A 119 26.29 21.25 -2.36
CA GLU A 119 26.70 19.86 -2.48
C GLU A 119 25.55 18.99 -2.99
N LEU A 120 25.83 18.19 -4.01
CA LEU A 120 24.99 17.08 -4.42
C LEU A 120 25.47 15.80 -3.75
N HIS A 121 24.62 15.21 -2.93
CA HIS A 121 24.95 13.97 -2.23
C HIS A 121 25.25 12.84 -3.21
N VAL A 122 26.43 12.21 -3.07
CA VAL A 122 26.83 11.04 -3.86
C VAL A 122 26.08 9.80 -3.37
N GLU A 123 25.29 9.17 -4.24
CA GLU A 123 24.56 7.96 -3.89
C GLU A 123 25.47 6.72 -3.92
N ALA A 124 25.43 5.95 -2.84
CA ALA A 124 26.13 4.67 -2.78
C ALA A 124 25.48 3.65 -3.76
N ASP A 125 26.28 3.08 -4.65
CA ASP A 125 25.83 2.00 -5.53
C ASP A 125 25.84 0.65 -4.80
N ASP A 126 24.70 -0.04 -4.80
CA ASP A 126 24.60 -1.42 -4.30
C ASP A 126 24.67 -2.47 -5.41
N GLY A 127 24.92 -2.02 -6.65
CA GLY A 127 25.05 -2.84 -7.85
C GLY A 127 23.73 -3.44 -8.35
N SER A 128 22.60 -3.18 -7.69
CA SER A 128 21.35 -3.92 -7.94
C SER A 128 20.52 -3.37 -9.12
N GLU A 129 20.71 -2.11 -9.51
CA GLU A 129 19.94 -1.47 -10.58
C GLU A 129 20.60 -1.53 -11.96
N GLY A 130 21.89 -1.79 -12.04
CA GLY A 130 22.61 -1.54 -13.29
C GLY A 130 22.88 -0.04 -13.50
N GLY A 131 23.48 0.30 -14.65
CA GLY A 131 23.54 1.70 -15.11
C GLY A 131 24.80 2.45 -14.73
N GLN A 132 24.64 3.75 -14.45
CA GLN A 132 25.71 4.68 -14.06
C GLN A 132 25.76 4.83 -12.55
N ASP A 133 26.88 5.35 -12.02
CA ASP A 133 27.00 5.91 -10.66
C ASP A 133 26.72 7.43 -10.70
N GLY A 134 26.47 8.07 -9.56
CA GLY A 134 25.90 9.42 -9.57
C GLY A 134 25.38 9.92 -8.24
N THR A 135 24.93 11.18 -8.25
CA THR A 135 24.35 11.87 -7.10
C THR A 135 22.84 11.61 -6.96
N GLU A 136 22.25 11.95 -5.82
CA GLU A 136 20.83 12.30 -5.74
C GLU A 136 20.56 13.52 -6.64
N PRO A 137 19.40 13.59 -7.30
CA PRO A 137 19.03 14.78 -8.07
C PRO A 137 18.50 15.90 -7.18
N LEU A 138 18.81 17.14 -7.54
CA LEU A 138 18.31 18.33 -6.87
C LEU A 138 17.20 18.99 -7.70
N TRP A 139 16.01 19.14 -7.12
CA TRP A 139 14.95 19.97 -7.70
C TRP A 139 15.18 21.45 -7.39
N VAL A 140 15.28 22.26 -8.44
CA VAL A 140 15.69 23.67 -8.39
C VAL A 140 14.56 24.63 -8.76
N GLY A 141 13.43 24.11 -9.24
CA GLY A 141 12.31 24.92 -9.69
C GLY A 141 12.50 25.37 -11.14
N SER A 142 13.20 26.48 -11.36
CA SER A 142 13.53 27.02 -12.68
C SER A 142 14.92 27.64 -12.65
N ALA A 143 15.86 27.06 -13.39
CA ALA A 143 17.22 27.56 -13.55
C ALA A 143 17.60 27.57 -15.03
N ASP A 144 18.43 28.55 -15.42
CA ASP A 144 18.82 28.81 -16.81
C ASP A 144 20.36 28.77 -16.98
N GLY A 145 21.06 28.22 -15.99
CA GLY A 145 22.49 28.05 -16.00
C GLY A 145 22.99 27.11 -14.90
N VAL A 146 24.09 26.44 -15.19
CA VAL A 146 24.73 25.49 -14.28
C VAL A 146 26.24 25.61 -14.34
N SER A 147 26.89 25.42 -13.20
CA SER A 147 28.31 25.15 -13.04
C SER A 147 28.48 23.96 -12.10
N VAL A 148 29.50 23.14 -12.34
CA VAL A 148 29.76 21.93 -11.56
C VAL A 148 31.22 21.90 -11.19
N ARG A 149 31.54 21.52 -9.96
CA ARG A 149 32.91 21.18 -9.55
C ARG A 149 32.91 19.84 -8.84
N VAL A 150 33.98 19.07 -9.07
CA VAL A 150 34.17 17.76 -8.45
C VAL A 150 35.55 17.72 -7.85
N THR A 151 35.63 17.47 -6.54
CA THR A 151 36.89 17.29 -5.83
C THR A 151 37.02 15.86 -5.34
N SER A 152 38.22 15.28 -5.50
CA SER A 152 38.52 13.91 -5.08
C SER A 152 39.83 13.87 -4.30
N PRO A 153 39.85 13.34 -3.06
CA PRO A 153 41.07 13.22 -2.26
C PRO A 153 42.12 12.30 -2.89
N SER A 154 41.73 11.41 -3.81
CA SER A 154 42.68 10.57 -4.55
C SER A 154 43.40 11.31 -5.68
N GLY A 155 42.94 12.51 -6.04
CA GLY A 155 43.34 13.21 -7.26
C GLY A 155 42.84 12.55 -8.56
N GLU A 156 42.15 11.41 -8.46
CA GLU A 156 41.59 10.72 -9.61
C GLU A 156 40.20 11.25 -9.96
N ARG A 157 39.92 11.32 -11.26
CA ARG A 157 38.63 11.77 -11.79
C ARG A 157 37.75 10.58 -12.16
N PRO A 158 36.47 10.56 -11.77
CA PRO A 158 35.52 9.57 -12.27
C PRO A 158 35.38 9.64 -13.80
N ALA A 159 35.47 8.49 -14.47
CA ALA A 159 35.28 8.40 -15.90
C ALA A 159 33.83 8.70 -16.30
N GLY A 160 33.62 9.28 -17.48
CA GLY A 160 32.27 9.49 -18.01
C GLY A 160 31.43 10.56 -17.28
N LEU A 161 32.05 11.44 -16.48
CA LEU A 161 31.37 12.50 -15.73
C LEU A 161 30.47 13.38 -16.61
N LYS A 162 29.19 13.46 -16.24
CA LYS A 162 28.16 14.23 -16.92
C LYS A 162 27.25 14.93 -15.91
N VAL A 163 26.88 16.16 -16.20
CA VAL A 163 25.74 16.82 -15.57
C VAL A 163 24.50 16.59 -16.43
N ALA A 164 23.39 16.26 -15.80
CA ALA A 164 22.08 16.13 -16.42
C ALA A 164 21.18 17.26 -15.91
N THR A 165 20.64 18.05 -16.83
CA THR A 165 19.59 19.05 -16.58
C THR A 165 18.28 18.55 -17.17
N ILE A 166 17.18 18.72 -16.44
CA ILE A 166 15.89 18.11 -16.77
C ILE A 166 14.78 19.13 -16.70
N ASP A 167 14.04 19.27 -17.79
CA ASP A 167 12.75 19.93 -17.82
C ASP A 167 11.63 18.89 -17.97
N ALA A 168 10.79 18.77 -16.94
CA ALA A 168 9.66 17.85 -16.94
C ALA A 168 8.35 18.48 -17.45
N GLY A 169 8.40 19.72 -17.93
CA GLY A 169 7.29 20.50 -18.44
C GLY A 169 6.22 20.81 -17.38
N ALA A 170 5.54 21.95 -17.54
CA ALA A 170 4.37 22.24 -16.72
C ALA A 170 3.23 21.25 -17.06
N THR A 171 2.59 20.68 -16.03
CA THR A 171 1.30 19.98 -16.22
C THR A 171 0.16 20.95 -15.98
N SER A 172 -0.85 20.98 -16.87
CA SER A 172 -2.07 21.77 -16.69
C SER A 172 -3.07 21.17 -15.67
N THR A 173 -2.72 20.07 -15.02
CA THR A 173 -3.60 19.40 -14.06
C THR A 173 -3.47 20.00 -12.67
N SER A 174 -4.41 20.88 -12.32
CA SER A 174 -4.68 21.25 -10.94
C SER A 174 -5.17 20.00 -10.18
N THR A 175 -4.35 19.42 -9.31
CA THR A 175 -4.75 18.29 -8.45
C THR A 175 -5.66 18.70 -7.29
N SER A 176 -6.11 19.97 -7.27
CA SER A 176 -7.03 20.53 -6.28
C SER A 176 -8.40 19.85 -6.24
N ASP A 177 -8.80 19.16 -7.32
CA ASP A 177 -10.13 18.54 -7.47
C ASP A 177 -10.14 17.01 -7.36
N VAL A 178 -9.10 16.39 -6.80
CA VAL A 178 -9.14 14.94 -6.53
C VAL A 178 -10.06 14.67 -5.33
N SER A 179 -11.37 14.63 -5.59
CA SER A 179 -12.31 13.92 -4.73
C SER A 179 -11.84 12.48 -4.55
N PRO A 180 -11.87 11.90 -3.34
CA PRO A 180 -11.35 10.57 -3.08
C PRO A 180 -12.19 9.53 -3.82
N ALA A 181 -11.75 9.17 -5.03
CA ALA A 181 -12.23 7.98 -5.71
C ALA A 181 -11.83 6.78 -4.86
N VAL A 182 -12.78 6.24 -4.11
CA VAL A 182 -12.65 4.98 -3.38
C VAL A 182 -12.35 3.90 -4.40
N TYR A 183 -11.09 3.49 -4.51
CA TYR A 183 -10.71 2.33 -5.29
C TYR A 183 -11.41 1.10 -4.71
N ARG A 184 -12.44 0.60 -5.41
CA ARG A 184 -12.97 -0.75 -5.17
C ARG A 184 -11.98 -1.73 -5.77
N ALA A 185 -11.31 -2.50 -4.91
CA ALA A 185 -10.42 -3.56 -5.32
C ALA A 185 -11.12 -4.51 -6.31
N SER A 186 -10.62 -4.54 -7.55
CA SER A 186 -10.92 -5.57 -8.53
C SER A 186 -10.31 -6.88 -8.06
N ALA A 187 -11.16 -7.91 -7.98
CA ALA A 187 -10.81 -9.22 -7.44
C ALA A 187 -9.99 -10.03 -8.46
N ALA A 188 -8.66 -9.98 -8.35
CA ALA A 188 -7.79 -11.01 -8.92
C ALA A 188 -6.47 -11.13 -8.15
N GLY A 189 -6.38 -12.16 -7.30
CA GLY A 189 -5.15 -12.86 -6.93
C GLY A 189 -4.01 -12.09 -6.23
N SER A 190 -4.08 -11.96 -4.91
CA SER A 190 -2.98 -12.29 -3.97
C SER A 190 -3.40 -12.05 -2.52
N VAL A 191 -2.89 -12.89 -1.62
CA VAL A 191 -3.21 -12.88 -0.18
C VAL A 191 -2.56 -11.67 0.47
N THR A 192 -3.29 -10.56 0.60
CA THR A 192 -2.92 -9.47 1.50
C THR A 192 -3.77 -9.54 2.75
N THR A 193 -3.12 -9.75 3.90
CA THR A 193 -3.64 -9.34 5.20
C THR A 193 -4.14 -7.90 5.08
N ALA A 194 -5.46 -7.69 5.16
CA ALA A 194 -5.98 -6.33 5.19
C ALA A 194 -5.30 -5.59 6.37
N ALA A 195 -4.96 -4.32 6.20
CA ALA A 195 -4.40 -3.50 7.25
C ALA A 195 -5.48 -3.12 8.27
N THR A 196 -5.09 -2.95 9.53
CA THR A 196 -5.93 -2.36 10.59
C THR A 196 -6.11 -0.85 10.41
N THR A 197 -5.20 -0.22 9.67
CA THR A 197 -5.23 1.19 9.27
C THR A 197 -5.71 1.31 7.83
N SER A 198 -6.58 2.30 7.54
CA SER A 198 -7.11 2.51 6.20
C SER A 198 -6.02 2.96 5.23
N ARG A 199 -6.04 2.43 4.00
CA ARG A 199 -5.17 2.90 2.90
C ARG A 199 -5.41 4.40 2.67
N PRO A 200 -4.37 5.25 2.69
CA PRO A 200 -4.54 6.67 2.37
C PRO A 200 -4.82 6.87 0.87
N ALA A 201 -5.27 8.07 0.50
CA ALA A 201 -5.33 8.46 -0.91
C ALA A 201 -3.91 8.47 -1.49
N ILE A 202 -3.73 7.87 -2.67
CA ILE A 202 -2.44 7.77 -3.36
C ILE A 202 -2.68 8.16 -4.83
N ILE A 203 -1.91 9.12 -5.33
CA ILE A 203 -1.85 9.51 -6.72
C ILE A 203 -1.03 8.44 -7.46
N LEU A 204 -1.72 7.66 -8.28
CA LEU A 204 -1.15 6.54 -9.01
C LEU A 204 -0.27 7.02 -10.17
N ARG A 205 0.58 6.11 -10.66
CA ARG A 205 1.48 6.35 -11.82
C ARG A 205 0.78 6.95 -13.03
N SER A 206 -0.40 6.45 -13.37
CA SER A 206 -1.20 6.97 -14.49
C SER A 206 -1.72 8.39 -14.27
N GLN A 207 -1.86 8.83 -13.02
CA GLN A 207 -2.40 10.14 -12.67
C GLN A 207 -1.33 11.24 -12.65
N TRP A 208 -0.09 10.91 -12.29
CA TRP A 208 1.02 11.88 -12.33
C TRP A 208 1.82 11.86 -13.64
N GLY A 209 1.46 10.96 -14.57
CA GLY A 209 2.06 10.88 -15.90
C GLY A 209 3.39 10.14 -15.92
N ALA A 210 3.48 9.01 -15.21
CA ALA A 210 4.69 8.20 -15.17
C ALA A 210 5.10 7.72 -16.57
N ALA A 211 6.38 7.86 -16.89
CA ALA A 211 6.94 7.25 -18.07
C ALA A 211 6.83 5.72 -17.96
N PRO A 212 6.59 5.01 -19.10
CA PRO A 212 6.67 3.56 -19.15
C PRO A 212 8.05 3.08 -18.70
N ASN A 213 8.06 2.17 -17.75
CA ASN A 213 9.23 1.44 -17.27
C ASN A 213 9.81 0.59 -18.42
N THR A 214 11.08 0.77 -18.74
CA THR A 214 11.71 0.09 -19.89
C THR A 214 12.19 -1.32 -19.56
N LYS A 215 12.50 -1.61 -18.28
CA LYS A 215 13.04 -2.92 -17.81
C LYS A 215 12.35 -3.48 -16.56
N CYS A 216 11.39 -2.76 -15.97
CA CYS A 216 10.76 -3.10 -14.69
C CYS A 216 9.29 -3.48 -14.79
N ASP A 217 8.82 -3.98 -15.94
CA ASP A 217 7.44 -4.47 -16.10
C ASP A 217 7.09 -5.61 -15.15
N SER A 218 8.11 -6.36 -14.74
CA SER A 218 8.05 -7.34 -13.67
C SER A 218 8.97 -6.90 -12.51
N PRO A 219 8.49 -6.04 -11.59
CA PRO A 219 9.31 -5.62 -10.46
C PRO A 219 9.69 -6.82 -9.60
N THR A 220 10.89 -6.80 -9.02
CA THR A 220 11.25 -7.81 -8.01
C THR A 220 10.40 -7.58 -6.76
N VAL A 221 9.64 -8.59 -6.35
CA VAL A 221 8.78 -8.54 -5.17
C VAL A 221 9.34 -9.47 -4.11
N SER A 222 9.58 -8.93 -2.91
CA SER A 222 10.03 -9.73 -1.77
C SER A 222 8.86 -10.42 -1.07
N SER A 223 9.17 -11.30 -0.11
CA SER A 223 8.16 -11.98 0.71
C SER A 223 7.40 -11.06 1.67
N GLY A 224 7.83 -9.79 1.79
CA GLY A 224 7.20 -8.78 2.64
C GLY A 224 8.20 -7.70 3.05
N ILE A 225 7.66 -6.56 3.51
CA ILE A 225 8.49 -5.51 4.14
C ILE A 225 8.77 -5.85 5.60
N ARG A 226 9.90 -5.36 6.13
CA ARG A 226 10.34 -5.50 7.53
C ARG A 226 10.42 -4.16 8.24
N GLY A 227 10.33 -3.05 7.50
CA GLY A 227 10.37 -1.68 8.00
C GLY A 227 10.20 -0.65 6.87
N ALA A 228 10.40 0.61 7.22
CA ALA A 228 10.38 1.76 6.33
C ALA A 228 11.68 2.57 6.45
N VAL A 229 12.16 3.13 5.34
CA VAL A 229 13.27 4.09 5.31
C VAL A 229 12.72 5.41 4.80
N VAL A 230 12.87 6.46 5.60
CA VAL A 230 12.43 7.81 5.30
C VAL A 230 13.57 8.59 4.65
N HIS A 231 13.24 9.25 3.55
CA HIS A 231 14.13 10.05 2.71
C HIS A 231 13.63 11.48 2.59
N HIS A 232 14.46 12.33 2.02
CA HIS A 232 14.01 13.56 1.37
C HIS A 232 14.54 13.58 -0.07
N THR A 233 13.99 14.44 -0.93
CA THR A 233 14.53 14.63 -2.29
C THR A 233 15.61 15.71 -2.36
N ALA A 234 15.98 16.31 -1.21
CA ALA A 234 16.95 17.40 -1.05
C ALA A 234 16.67 18.71 -1.83
N GLY A 235 15.68 18.74 -2.73
CA GLY A 235 15.32 19.92 -3.51
C GLY A 235 14.68 21.07 -2.71
N THR A 236 14.36 22.15 -3.43
CA THR A 236 13.71 23.32 -2.84
C THR A 236 12.36 22.99 -2.19
N ASN A 237 12.03 23.69 -1.11
CA ASN A 237 10.69 23.69 -0.53
C ASN A 237 9.75 24.68 -1.22
N SER A 238 10.24 25.47 -2.18
CA SER A 238 9.49 26.50 -2.90
C SER A 238 8.89 25.96 -4.19
N TYR A 239 7.83 25.16 -4.06
CA TYR A 239 7.00 24.69 -5.18
C TYR A 239 5.52 24.74 -4.79
N THR A 240 4.62 24.74 -5.78
CA THR A 240 3.16 24.68 -5.61
C THR A 240 2.64 23.24 -5.64
N ALA A 241 1.42 23.00 -5.15
CA ALA A 241 0.84 21.65 -5.16
C ALA A 241 0.69 21.06 -6.58
N ALA A 242 0.49 21.92 -7.58
CA ALA A 242 0.41 21.54 -8.99
C ALA A 242 1.77 21.11 -9.58
N GLN A 243 2.87 21.60 -9.02
CA GLN A 243 4.23 21.22 -9.43
C GLN A 243 4.68 19.88 -8.82
N SER A 244 3.97 19.32 -7.84
CA SER A 244 4.37 18.06 -7.21
C SER A 244 4.49 16.91 -8.21
N ALA A 245 3.54 16.75 -9.14
CA ALA A 245 3.64 15.73 -10.17
C ALA A 245 4.82 15.95 -11.14
N GLN A 246 5.15 17.21 -11.43
CA GLN A 246 6.30 17.58 -12.27
C GLN A 246 7.62 17.17 -11.61
N ILE A 247 7.79 17.43 -10.32
CA ILE A 247 8.97 17.00 -9.55
C ILE A 247 9.12 15.48 -9.63
N VAL A 248 8.05 14.71 -9.39
CA VAL A 248 8.08 13.24 -9.45
C VAL A 248 8.52 12.74 -10.83
N ARG A 249 8.00 13.35 -11.92
CA ARG A 249 8.41 13.02 -13.29
C ARG A 249 9.87 13.36 -13.56
N ALA A 250 10.35 14.52 -13.12
CA ALA A 250 11.74 14.92 -13.28
C ALA A 250 12.68 13.93 -12.57
N THR A 251 12.36 13.55 -11.33
CA THR A 251 13.13 12.55 -10.58
C THR A 251 13.09 11.18 -11.27
N GLN A 252 11.94 10.78 -11.83
CA GLN A 252 11.85 9.53 -12.59
C GLN A 252 12.74 9.60 -13.85
N ALA A 253 12.72 10.71 -14.58
CA ALA A 253 13.53 10.90 -15.76
C ALA A 253 15.03 10.89 -15.44
N TYR A 254 15.45 11.49 -14.33
CA TYR A 254 16.85 11.39 -13.88
C TYR A 254 17.27 9.94 -13.63
N HIS A 255 16.50 9.19 -12.84
CA HIS A 255 16.82 7.79 -12.56
C HIS A 255 16.83 6.93 -13.83
N MET A 256 15.87 7.11 -14.74
CA MET A 256 15.75 6.25 -15.92
C MET A 256 16.65 6.66 -17.08
N LYS A 257 16.73 7.96 -17.38
CA LYS A 257 17.45 8.48 -18.55
C LYS A 257 18.90 8.82 -18.22
N SER A 258 19.21 9.29 -17.01
CA SER A 258 20.58 9.62 -16.61
C SER A 258 21.25 8.46 -15.88
N ARG A 259 20.70 8.00 -14.75
CA ARG A 259 21.27 6.88 -13.96
C ARG A 259 21.09 5.50 -14.65
N LYS A 260 20.23 5.41 -15.66
CA LYS A 260 19.88 4.18 -16.41
C LYS A 260 19.22 3.08 -15.57
N TRP A 261 18.62 3.45 -14.45
CA TRP A 261 17.78 2.56 -13.66
C TRP A 261 16.50 2.21 -14.42
N CYS A 262 15.83 1.15 -13.98
CA CYS A 262 14.63 0.71 -14.68
C CYS A 262 13.38 1.57 -14.40
N ASP A 263 13.37 2.31 -13.29
CA ASP A 263 12.26 3.15 -12.79
C ASP A 263 12.76 4.08 -11.66
N LEU A 264 11.84 4.87 -11.10
CA LEU A 264 12.05 5.69 -9.90
C LEU A 264 12.54 4.88 -8.69
N GLY A 265 13.54 5.41 -7.97
CA GLY A 265 14.20 4.74 -6.85
C GLY A 265 13.35 4.51 -5.62
N TYR A 266 12.36 5.35 -5.33
CA TYR A 266 11.53 5.25 -4.11
C TYR A 266 10.23 4.47 -4.35
N ASN A 267 9.68 3.82 -3.32
CA ASN A 267 8.34 3.23 -3.40
C ASN A 267 7.24 4.30 -3.37
N PHE A 268 7.44 5.37 -2.59
CA PHE A 268 6.49 6.47 -2.46
C PHE A 268 7.22 7.81 -2.31
N LEU A 269 6.58 8.87 -2.81
CA LEU A 269 6.97 10.24 -2.54
C LEU A 269 5.82 10.98 -1.86
N VAL A 270 6.13 11.88 -0.93
CA VAL A 270 5.14 12.66 -0.19
C VAL A 270 5.53 14.13 -0.24
N ASP A 271 4.65 14.98 -0.74
CA ASP A 271 4.94 16.41 -0.86
C ASP A 271 4.62 17.21 0.42
N LYS A 272 4.94 18.51 0.40
CA LYS A 272 4.67 19.44 1.51
C LYS A 272 3.18 19.72 1.76
N TYR A 273 2.30 19.29 0.86
CA TYR A 273 0.85 19.45 0.91
C TYR A 273 0.13 18.18 1.38
N GLY A 274 0.86 17.08 1.59
CA GLY A 274 0.32 15.79 2.01
C GLY A 274 -0.18 14.90 0.85
N GLN A 275 0.12 15.25 -0.40
CA GLN A 275 -0.12 14.38 -1.54
C GLN A 275 0.88 13.21 -1.51
N ILE A 276 0.37 11.99 -1.65
CA ILE A 276 1.18 10.76 -1.68
C ILE A 276 1.20 10.24 -3.12
N PHE A 277 2.38 10.11 -3.69
CA PHE A 277 2.59 9.60 -5.04
C PHE A 277 3.06 8.14 -4.98
N GLU A 278 2.46 7.28 -5.79
CA GLU A 278 3.05 5.98 -6.11
C GLU A 278 4.35 6.22 -6.87
N GLY A 279 5.47 5.77 -6.32
CA GLY A 279 6.75 5.78 -6.99
C GLY A 279 6.91 4.54 -7.85
N ARG A 280 7.80 3.63 -7.43
CA ARG A 280 8.13 2.41 -8.16
C ARG A 280 6.90 1.53 -8.45
N ASN A 281 6.76 1.11 -9.71
CA ASN A 281 5.57 0.39 -10.20
C ASN A 281 5.17 -0.81 -9.32
N GLY A 282 3.91 -0.85 -8.87
CA GLY A 282 3.37 -1.91 -8.03
C GLY A 282 3.71 -1.79 -6.53
N GLY A 283 4.45 -0.76 -6.13
CA GLY A 283 4.82 -0.48 -4.73
C GLY A 283 3.62 -0.25 -3.80
N VAL A 284 2.47 0.13 -4.37
CA VAL A 284 1.20 0.28 -3.67
C VAL A 284 0.72 -1.05 -3.08
N ASP A 285 0.66 -2.11 -3.88
CA ASP A 285 0.00 -3.36 -3.48
C ASP A 285 0.98 -4.48 -3.09
N LYS A 286 2.26 -4.36 -3.48
CA LYS A 286 3.28 -5.41 -3.32
C LYS A 286 4.49 -4.90 -2.53
N ALA A 287 5.31 -5.82 -2.01
CA ALA A 287 6.60 -5.52 -1.40
C ALA A 287 7.69 -5.41 -2.48
N VAL A 288 7.55 -4.40 -3.35
CA VAL A 288 8.48 -4.18 -4.47
C VAL A 288 9.84 -3.71 -3.94
N ARG A 289 10.91 -4.41 -4.34
CA ARG A 289 12.29 -3.94 -4.14
C ARG A 289 12.44 -2.58 -4.81
N ALA A 290 12.93 -1.60 -4.07
CA ALA A 290 13.21 -0.26 -4.55
C ALA A 290 14.72 -0.02 -4.65
N ALA A 291 15.16 1.19 -5.01
CA ALA A 291 16.57 1.57 -5.16
C ALA A 291 16.78 2.93 -4.50
N HIS A 292 16.77 2.91 -3.16
CA HIS A 292 16.71 4.13 -2.35
C HIS A 292 17.71 4.15 -1.19
N SER A 293 18.49 3.10 -0.95
CA SER A 293 19.29 3.04 0.29
C SER A 293 20.76 2.67 0.13
N GLY A 294 21.26 2.48 -1.10
CA GLY A 294 22.62 1.97 -1.33
C GLY A 294 22.94 0.66 -0.60
N ASN A 295 21.91 -0.17 -0.31
CA ASN A 295 22.08 -1.46 0.36
C ASN A 295 21.01 -2.44 -0.14
N ALA A 296 21.45 -3.46 -0.86
CA ALA A 296 20.55 -4.39 -1.57
C ALA A 296 19.51 -5.06 -0.66
N ALA A 297 19.88 -5.41 0.57
CA ALA A 297 18.97 -6.05 1.52
C ALA A 297 17.92 -5.05 2.04
N VAL A 298 18.32 -3.81 2.33
CA VAL A 298 17.42 -2.74 2.77
C VAL A 298 16.46 -2.36 1.64
N ASN A 299 16.98 -2.17 0.43
CA ASN A 299 16.20 -1.95 -0.78
C ASN A 299 15.15 -3.06 -1.05
N THR A 300 15.46 -4.31 -0.71
CA THR A 300 14.57 -5.48 -0.94
C THR A 300 13.48 -5.63 0.12
N TYR A 301 13.79 -5.37 1.39
CA TYR A 301 12.93 -5.70 2.53
C TYR A 301 12.39 -4.47 3.26
N THR A 302 12.56 -3.26 2.73
CA THR A 302 11.94 -2.05 3.28
C THR A 302 11.15 -1.31 2.21
N MET A 303 10.27 -0.42 2.64
CA MET A 303 9.70 0.59 1.74
C MET A 303 10.45 1.91 1.89
N GLY A 304 10.86 2.49 0.78
CA GLY A 304 11.41 3.84 0.72
C GLY A 304 10.30 4.88 0.57
N VAL A 305 10.25 5.84 1.49
CA VAL A 305 9.31 6.97 1.47
C VAL A 305 10.11 8.27 1.42
N SER A 306 10.07 8.99 0.30
CA SER A 306 10.80 10.25 0.14
C SER A 306 9.90 11.47 0.31
N MET A 307 10.23 12.34 1.25
CA MET A 307 9.56 13.62 1.45
C MET A 307 10.13 14.63 0.45
N MET A 308 9.28 15.23 -0.38
CA MET A 308 9.73 16.13 -1.44
C MET A 308 10.12 17.49 -0.85
N GLY A 309 11.39 17.85 -1.02
CA GLY A 309 12.00 19.06 -0.48
C GLY A 309 13.25 18.79 0.35
N THR A 310 13.70 19.83 1.06
CA THR A 310 14.88 19.78 1.94
C THR A 310 14.47 20.00 3.39
N PHE A 311 15.05 19.21 4.29
CA PHE A 311 14.74 19.24 5.72
C PHE A 311 16.02 19.24 6.57
N ALA A 312 17.10 19.82 6.02
CA ALA A 312 18.32 20.09 6.78
C ALA A 312 17.98 20.96 8.00
N THR A 313 17.33 22.11 7.76
CA THR A 313 16.92 23.06 8.81
C THR A 313 15.41 23.22 8.94
N SER A 314 14.67 23.06 7.83
CA SER A 314 13.21 23.20 7.82
C SER A 314 12.52 21.93 8.29
N ALA A 315 11.56 22.04 9.21
CA ALA A 315 10.75 20.89 9.62
C ALA A 315 9.73 20.51 8.53
N PRO A 316 9.39 19.21 8.36
CA PRO A 316 8.27 18.82 7.52
C PRO A 316 6.96 19.48 7.97
N THR A 317 6.12 19.87 7.02
CA THR A 317 4.81 20.46 7.30
C THR A 317 3.91 19.43 8.01
N GLN A 318 2.88 19.90 8.70
CA GLN A 318 1.94 18.98 9.36
C GLN A 318 1.26 18.05 8.34
N ALA A 319 0.95 18.55 7.14
CA ALA A 319 0.35 17.75 6.07
C ALA A 319 1.29 16.61 5.63
N THR A 320 2.58 16.87 5.46
CA THR A 320 3.58 15.81 5.17
C THR A 320 3.68 14.82 6.32
N LYS A 321 3.76 15.30 7.57
CA LYS A 321 3.86 14.45 8.76
C LYS A 321 2.68 13.48 8.85
N ASP A 322 1.47 14.01 8.66
CA ASP A 322 0.23 13.21 8.68
C ASP A 322 0.19 12.19 7.55
N ALA A 323 0.56 12.60 6.33
CA ALA A 323 0.56 11.74 5.15
C ALA A 323 1.59 10.59 5.29
N VAL A 324 2.82 10.89 5.72
CA VAL A 324 3.87 9.90 5.97
C VAL A 324 3.45 8.93 7.08
N ALA A 325 2.90 9.42 8.20
CA ALA A 325 2.44 8.57 9.29
C ALA A 325 1.27 7.65 8.85
N LYS A 326 0.30 8.15 8.09
CA LYS A 326 -0.81 7.36 7.54
C LYS A 326 -0.31 6.30 6.55
N LEU A 327 0.60 6.66 5.65
CA LEU A 327 1.20 5.74 4.68
C LEU A 327 1.96 4.61 5.35
N ILE A 328 2.87 4.96 6.27
CA ILE A 328 3.71 3.97 6.94
C ILE A 328 2.86 3.06 7.84
N SER A 329 1.92 3.62 8.61
CA SER A 329 1.03 2.82 9.46
C SER A 329 0.16 1.84 8.65
N TRP A 330 -0.37 2.26 7.50
CA TRP A 330 -1.09 1.37 6.57
C TRP A 330 -0.22 0.22 6.08
N ARG A 331 0.97 0.52 5.56
CA ARG A 331 1.86 -0.49 4.98
C ARG A 331 2.41 -1.47 6.03
N LEU A 332 2.85 -0.98 7.19
CA LEU A 332 3.35 -1.84 8.27
C LEU A 332 2.22 -2.71 8.85
N SER A 333 1.02 -2.17 9.01
CA SER A 333 -0.15 -2.93 9.46
C SER A 333 -0.55 -4.01 8.46
N ALA A 334 -0.59 -3.69 7.15
CA ALA A 334 -0.84 -4.68 6.09
C ALA A 334 0.17 -5.84 6.13
N ALA A 335 1.44 -5.54 6.45
CA ALA A 335 2.53 -6.50 6.52
C ALA A 335 2.63 -7.24 7.88
N GLY A 336 1.84 -6.86 8.89
CA GLY A 336 1.95 -7.42 10.24
C GLY A 336 3.28 -7.07 10.93
N VAL A 337 3.92 -5.97 10.53
CA VAL A 337 5.19 -5.50 11.09
C VAL A 337 4.91 -4.49 12.20
N PRO A 338 5.55 -4.58 13.39
CA PRO A 338 5.35 -3.59 14.44
C PRO A 338 5.91 -2.22 14.05
N ALA A 339 5.29 -1.15 14.57
CA ALA A 339 5.75 0.23 14.36
C ALA A 339 7.08 0.55 15.07
N THR A 340 7.39 -0.15 16.15
CA THR A 340 8.51 0.14 17.06
C THR A 340 9.46 -1.04 17.19
N GLY A 341 10.62 -0.78 17.80
CA GLY A 341 11.70 -1.76 17.98
C GLY A 341 12.73 -1.73 16.86
N THR A 342 13.75 -2.56 17.01
CA THR A 342 14.86 -2.68 16.06
C THR A 342 14.90 -4.06 15.41
N TYR A 343 15.64 -4.18 14.31
CA TYR A 343 15.88 -5.43 13.61
C TYR A 343 17.18 -5.35 12.81
N SER A 344 17.82 -6.50 12.60
CA SER A 344 19.01 -6.60 11.75
C SER A 344 18.63 -6.86 10.28
N LEU A 345 19.21 -6.08 9.38
CA LEU A 345 19.04 -6.21 7.92
C LEU A 345 20.27 -5.62 7.22
N GLY A 346 20.83 -6.33 6.24
CA GLY A 346 21.92 -5.82 5.39
C GLY A 346 23.18 -5.39 6.16
N GLY A 347 23.50 -6.06 7.27
CA GLY A 347 24.63 -5.71 8.14
C GLY A 347 24.39 -4.51 9.07
N LYS A 348 23.17 -3.95 9.09
CA LYS A 348 22.78 -2.81 9.93
C LYS A 348 21.77 -3.25 10.99
N THR A 349 21.74 -2.54 12.12
CA THR A 349 20.67 -2.61 13.12
C THR A 349 19.79 -1.38 12.96
N LEU A 350 18.59 -1.57 12.42
CA LEU A 350 17.69 -0.49 12.05
C LEU A 350 16.48 -0.44 12.98
N ASN A 351 15.98 0.76 13.26
CA ASN A 351 14.62 0.94 13.77
C ASN A 351 13.62 0.48 12.69
N ARG A 352 12.42 0.02 13.09
CA ARG A 352 11.33 -0.31 12.14
C ARG A 352 11.02 0.84 11.17
N ILE A 353 11.20 2.07 11.64
CA ILE A 353 11.13 3.29 10.84
C ILE A 353 12.48 4.00 11.02
N ALA A 354 13.31 3.92 9.99
CA ALA A 354 14.68 4.45 9.96
C ALA A 354 14.76 5.65 9.00
N GLY A 355 15.79 6.49 9.17
CA GLY A 355 16.19 7.44 8.14
C GLY A 355 17.23 6.82 7.21
N HIS A 356 17.43 7.37 6.01
CA HIS A 356 18.47 6.90 5.08
C HIS A 356 19.87 6.90 5.71
N ARG A 357 20.18 7.92 6.51
CA ARG A 357 21.43 8.02 7.30
C ARG A 357 21.68 6.88 8.28
N ASP A 358 20.65 6.11 8.65
CA ASP A 358 20.82 4.92 9.48
C ASP A 358 21.39 3.73 8.66
N VAL A 359 21.34 3.83 7.32
CA VAL A 359 21.75 2.79 6.37
C VAL A 359 23.14 3.07 5.80
N VAL A 360 23.34 4.28 5.26
CA VAL A 360 24.61 4.73 4.63
C VAL A 360 25.00 6.12 5.14
N GLY A 361 26.25 6.55 4.91
CA GLY A 361 26.74 7.87 5.32
C GLY A 361 26.15 8.97 4.45
N THR A 362 25.01 9.53 4.84
CA THR A 362 24.27 10.56 4.11
C THR A 362 23.61 11.55 5.07
N GLU A 363 23.36 12.77 4.62
CA GLU A 363 22.53 13.72 5.35
C GLU A 363 21.04 13.39 5.26
N CYS A 364 20.59 12.60 4.28
CA CYS A 364 19.20 12.23 4.09
C CYS A 364 18.62 11.53 5.36
N PRO A 365 17.41 11.89 5.85
CA PRO A 365 16.38 12.75 5.26
C PRO A 365 16.47 14.25 5.63
N GLY A 366 17.63 14.74 6.05
CA GLY A 366 17.82 16.07 6.64
C GLY A 366 17.66 16.06 8.16
N ALA A 367 18.40 16.94 8.86
CA ALA A 367 18.49 16.91 10.33
C ALA A 367 17.16 17.18 11.04
N ALA A 368 16.35 18.12 10.55
CA ALA A 368 15.04 18.44 11.15
C ALA A 368 14.04 17.28 10.98
N ALA A 369 14.01 16.66 9.79
CA ALA A 369 13.18 15.48 9.55
C ALA A 369 13.65 14.25 10.34
N TYR A 370 14.96 14.04 10.44
CA TYR A 370 15.55 12.95 11.20
C TYR A 370 15.24 13.06 12.70
N ALA A 371 15.36 14.27 13.27
CA ALA A 371 14.97 14.53 14.66
C ALA A 371 13.48 14.23 14.92
N TRP A 372 12.61 14.54 13.95
CA TRP A 372 11.19 14.21 14.04
C TRP A 372 10.90 12.70 14.07
N LEU A 373 11.78 11.84 13.55
CA LEU A 373 11.54 10.39 13.57
C LEU A 373 11.37 9.84 15.00
N SER A 374 12.17 10.35 15.95
CA SER A 374 12.24 9.88 17.34
C SER A 374 11.68 10.85 18.38
N ALA A 375 11.34 12.09 18.00
CA ALA A 375 10.76 13.07 18.91
C ALA A 375 9.50 12.56 19.62
N SER A 376 9.19 13.11 20.80
CA SER A 376 7.88 12.90 21.44
C SER A 376 6.77 13.47 20.54
N GLY A 377 5.75 12.66 20.26
CA GLY A 377 4.76 12.96 19.22
C GLY A 377 5.28 12.89 17.78
N GLY A 378 6.51 12.40 17.59
CA GLY A 378 7.17 12.24 16.31
C GLY A 378 6.72 11.00 15.53
N LEU A 379 7.32 10.76 14.37
CA LEU A 379 6.81 9.79 13.39
C LEU A 379 6.62 8.38 13.97
N ARG A 380 7.61 7.84 14.69
CA ARG A 380 7.53 6.49 15.28
C ARG A 380 6.37 6.37 16.25
N GLN A 381 6.16 7.38 17.09
CA GLN A 381 5.05 7.42 18.03
C GLN A 381 3.71 7.59 17.32
N SER A 382 3.60 8.50 16.33
CA SER A 382 2.37 8.68 15.56
C SER A 382 1.96 7.41 14.83
N VAL A 383 2.90 6.71 14.18
CA VAL A 383 2.62 5.43 13.50
C VAL A 383 2.19 4.36 14.50
N ALA A 384 2.90 4.24 15.64
CA ALA A 384 2.51 3.32 16.71
C ALA A 384 1.10 3.64 17.21
N SER A 385 0.79 4.92 17.49
CA SER A 385 -0.53 5.36 17.90
C SER A 385 -1.60 5.11 16.85
N MET A 386 -1.35 5.26 15.55
CA MET A 386 -2.33 4.92 14.51
C MET A 386 -2.57 3.41 14.41
N MET A 387 -1.50 2.61 14.54
CA MET A 387 -1.59 1.15 14.54
C MET A 387 -2.21 0.61 15.84
N SER A 388 -2.05 1.32 16.96
CA SER A 388 -2.66 1.02 18.26
C SER A 388 -4.06 1.61 18.41
N ALA A 389 -4.39 2.74 17.76
CA ALA A 389 -5.76 3.28 17.67
C ALA A 389 -6.68 2.38 16.83
N SER A 390 -6.11 1.32 16.25
CA SER A 390 -6.82 0.10 15.88
C SER A 390 -7.28 -0.73 17.11
N ASP A 391 -7.33 -0.14 18.33
CA ASP A 391 -7.93 -0.67 19.57
C ASP A 391 -9.46 -0.70 19.47
N THR A 392 -9.93 -1.30 18.39
CA THR A 392 -11.34 -1.55 18.15
C THR A 392 -11.83 -2.59 19.16
N ALA A 393 -13.14 -2.66 19.34
CA ALA A 393 -13.73 -3.72 20.13
C ALA A 393 -13.39 -5.13 19.58
N ILE A 394 -12.98 -5.25 18.31
CA ILE A 394 -12.55 -6.50 17.68
C ILE A 394 -11.12 -6.87 18.10
N SER A 395 -10.17 -5.94 18.04
CA SER A 395 -8.78 -6.19 18.44
C SER A 395 -8.69 -6.45 19.94
N GLN A 396 -9.37 -5.67 20.78
CA GLN A 396 -9.48 -5.91 22.24
C GLN A 396 -9.98 -7.33 22.54
N ARG A 397 -10.99 -7.79 21.79
CA ARG A 397 -11.52 -9.15 21.96
C ARG A 397 -10.54 -10.21 21.48
N ALA A 398 -9.83 -9.96 20.38
CA ALA A 398 -8.81 -10.87 19.87
C ALA A 398 -7.67 -11.06 20.88
N ASP A 399 -7.21 -9.96 21.48
CA ASP A 399 -6.14 -9.95 22.48
C ASP A 399 -6.55 -10.70 23.74
N LYS A 400 -7.78 -10.46 24.23
CA LYS A 400 -8.35 -11.19 25.37
C LYS A 400 -8.45 -12.71 25.12
N LEU A 401 -8.68 -13.13 23.87
CA LEU A 401 -8.75 -14.54 23.49
C LEU A 401 -7.36 -15.15 23.28
N GLY A 402 -6.40 -14.35 22.82
CA GLY A 402 -5.03 -14.75 22.52
C GLY A 402 -4.87 -15.57 21.22
N PRO A 403 -3.64 -15.60 20.65
CA PRO A 403 -3.35 -16.17 19.33
C PRO A 403 -3.59 -17.69 19.24
N LYS A 404 -3.54 -18.41 20.36
CA LYS A 404 -3.87 -19.84 20.40
C LYS A 404 -5.33 -20.10 20.03
N ALA A 405 -6.24 -19.24 20.48
CA ALA A 405 -7.67 -19.34 20.22
C ALA A 405 -8.05 -18.74 18.86
N THR A 406 -7.52 -17.56 18.53
CA THR A 406 -7.88 -16.85 17.29
C THR A 406 -7.19 -17.45 16.05
N GLY A 407 -5.94 -17.88 16.18
CA GLY A 407 -5.04 -18.14 15.06
C GLY A 407 -4.59 -16.85 14.37
N ALA A 408 -3.76 -16.97 13.32
CA ALA A 408 -3.28 -15.81 12.57
C ALA A 408 -4.43 -14.98 11.98
N LEU A 409 -4.27 -13.65 11.94
CA LEU A 409 -5.20 -12.76 11.24
C LEU A 409 -5.12 -13.06 9.73
N VAL A 410 -6.28 -13.32 9.11
CA VAL A 410 -6.41 -13.63 7.67
C VAL A 410 -6.92 -12.42 6.90
N LYS A 411 -7.80 -11.63 7.52
CA LYS A 411 -8.32 -10.37 6.97
C LYS A 411 -8.59 -9.43 8.14
N ALA A 412 -7.95 -8.26 8.20
CA ALA A 412 -8.28 -7.22 9.16
C ALA A 412 -9.72 -6.73 8.99
N GLU A 413 -10.08 -5.78 9.86
CA GLU A 413 -11.41 -5.26 9.99
C GLU A 413 -11.91 -4.60 8.71
N TYR A 414 -13.10 -5.02 8.28
CA TYR A 414 -13.83 -4.39 7.18
C TYR A 414 -15.29 -4.18 7.59
N PRO A 415 -15.91 -3.07 7.14
CA PRO A 415 -17.32 -2.80 7.41
C PRO A 415 -18.24 -3.72 6.59
N PHE A 416 -19.47 -3.91 7.06
CA PHE A 416 -20.59 -4.46 6.30
C PHE A 416 -21.86 -3.65 6.55
N GLY A 417 -22.68 -3.50 5.51
CA GLY A 417 -23.89 -2.66 5.55
C GLY A 417 -25.19 -3.38 5.89
N SER A 418 -25.22 -4.72 5.92
CA SER A 418 -26.42 -5.48 6.28
C SER A 418 -26.83 -5.20 7.72
N ALA A 419 -28.09 -4.79 7.94
CA ALA A 419 -28.61 -4.42 9.25
C ALA A 419 -28.29 -5.51 10.31
N PRO A 420 -27.74 -5.16 11.48
CA PRO A 420 -27.61 -3.80 12.04
C PRO A 420 -26.41 -2.96 11.54
N GLY A 421 -25.64 -3.45 10.57
CA GLY A 421 -24.34 -2.90 10.20
C GLY A 421 -23.27 -3.22 11.25
N GLY A 422 -22.01 -3.11 10.86
CA GLY A 422 -20.89 -3.29 11.78
C GLY A 422 -19.57 -3.56 11.08
N THR A 423 -18.59 -4.01 11.86
CA THR A 423 -17.26 -4.41 11.38
C THR A 423 -17.00 -5.89 11.64
N LYS A 424 -16.13 -6.48 10.82
CA LYS A 424 -15.74 -7.89 10.93
C LYS A 424 -14.26 -8.05 10.63
N ALA A 425 -13.57 -8.84 11.46
CA ALA A 425 -12.25 -9.40 11.15
C ALA A 425 -12.32 -10.91 10.98
N ARG A 426 -11.44 -11.45 10.14
CA ARG A 426 -11.27 -12.88 9.92
C ARG A 426 -9.93 -13.33 10.46
N TYR A 427 -9.94 -14.26 11.40
CA TYR A 427 -8.77 -14.99 11.84
C TYR A 427 -8.82 -16.43 11.30
N ARG A 428 -7.70 -17.15 11.39
CA ARG A 428 -7.59 -18.51 10.88
C ARG A 428 -8.62 -19.43 11.53
N LYS A 429 -8.79 -19.35 12.86
CA LYS A 429 -9.71 -20.24 13.60
C LYS A 429 -11.09 -19.63 13.84
N ILE A 430 -11.20 -18.30 13.93
CA ILE A 430 -12.46 -17.62 14.26
C ILE A 430 -12.75 -16.43 13.33
N ASP A 431 -14.01 -16.01 13.30
CA ASP A 431 -14.38 -14.64 12.90
C ASP A 431 -14.70 -13.84 14.16
N ILE A 432 -14.40 -12.54 14.17
CA ILE A 432 -14.86 -11.61 15.22
C ILE A 432 -15.69 -10.52 14.54
N ILE A 433 -16.89 -10.28 15.07
CA ILE A 433 -17.85 -9.32 14.52
C ILE A 433 -18.23 -8.35 15.63
N SER A 434 -18.18 -7.05 15.33
CA SER A 434 -18.64 -5.98 16.21
C SER A 434 -19.82 -5.25 15.58
N THR A 435 -20.89 -5.08 16.35
CA THR A 435 -22.12 -4.38 15.96
C THR A 435 -22.67 -3.62 17.17
N ARG A 436 -23.80 -2.92 17.02
CA ARG A 436 -24.57 -2.37 18.16
C ARG A 436 -24.98 -3.40 19.22
N PHE A 437 -24.96 -4.70 18.91
CA PHE A 437 -25.24 -5.76 19.89
C PHE A 437 -24.02 -6.12 20.76
N GLY A 438 -22.83 -5.61 20.41
CA GLY A 438 -21.56 -5.95 21.05
C GLY A 438 -20.60 -6.68 20.10
N THR A 439 -19.49 -7.15 20.67
CA THR A 439 -18.41 -7.81 19.92
C THR A 439 -18.29 -9.28 20.27
N PHE A 440 -18.50 -10.14 19.27
CA PHE A 440 -18.62 -11.58 19.45
C PHE A 440 -17.72 -12.36 18.50
N SER A 441 -17.17 -13.46 19.03
CA SER A 441 -16.34 -14.40 18.27
C SER A 441 -17.17 -15.60 17.82
N LEU A 442 -16.91 -16.07 16.59
CA LEU A 442 -17.54 -17.26 16.01
C LEU A 442 -16.44 -18.26 15.64
N GLY A 443 -16.51 -19.45 16.22
CA GLY A 443 -15.55 -20.54 15.98
C GLY A 443 -16.21 -21.82 15.49
N ASP A 444 -15.37 -22.77 15.10
CA ASP A 444 -15.70 -24.18 14.89
C ASP A 444 -17.00 -24.38 14.07
N VAL A 445 -17.86 -25.33 14.46
CA VAL A 445 -19.06 -25.67 13.66
C VAL A 445 -20.10 -24.54 13.61
N VAL A 446 -20.01 -23.58 14.54
CA VAL A 446 -20.89 -22.41 14.55
C VAL A 446 -20.50 -21.46 13.41
N ARG A 447 -19.21 -21.14 13.29
CA ARG A 447 -18.67 -20.33 12.18
C ARG A 447 -18.96 -20.97 10.83
N SER A 448 -18.69 -22.27 10.68
CA SER A 448 -18.93 -22.97 9.41
C SER A 448 -20.40 -22.93 9.02
N ARG A 449 -21.32 -23.17 9.97
CA ARG A 449 -22.76 -23.12 9.71
C ARG A 449 -23.23 -21.69 9.39
N TYR A 450 -22.77 -20.70 10.14
CA TYR A 450 -23.11 -19.30 9.92
C TYR A 450 -22.70 -18.83 8.51
N ASN A 451 -21.47 -19.15 8.10
CA ASN A 451 -20.97 -18.81 6.77
C ASN A 451 -21.75 -19.52 5.65
N SER A 452 -22.15 -20.79 5.85
CA SER A 452 -22.98 -21.53 4.87
C SER A 452 -24.38 -20.93 4.67
N LEU A 453 -24.83 -20.05 5.58
CA LEU A 453 -26.13 -19.41 5.55
C LEU A 453 -26.05 -17.94 5.08
N GLY A 454 -24.93 -17.52 4.50
CA GLY A 454 -24.72 -16.14 4.03
C GLY A 454 -24.12 -15.19 5.06
N ALA A 455 -23.67 -15.70 6.21
CA ALA A 455 -23.07 -14.92 7.30
C ALA A 455 -23.97 -13.74 7.73
N GLN A 456 -23.38 -12.56 7.96
CA GLN A 456 -24.10 -11.38 8.49
C GLN A 456 -25.14 -10.80 7.52
N SER A 457 -24.99 -11.06 6.22
CA SER A 457 -25.97 -10.70 5.19
C SER A 457 -27.01 -11.79 4.95
N GLY A 458 -26.89 -12.92 5.65
CA GLY A 458 -27.74 -14.08 5.50
C GLY A 458 -28.90 -14.12 6.50
N VAL A 459 -29.63 -15.23 6.49
CA VAL A 459 -30.86 -15.44 7.28
C VAL A 459 -30.66 -15.32 8.79
N MET A 460 -29.44 -15.48 9.29
CA MET A 460 -29.15 -15.40 10.73
C MET A 460 -28.96 -13.96 11.23
N GLY A 461 -28.47 -13.05 10.37
CA GLY A 461 -28.01 -11.71 10.76
C GLY A 461 -26.77 -11.74 11.68
N ALA A 462 -26.46 -10.61 12.33
CA ALA A 462 -25.29 -10.50 13.22
C ALA A 462 -25.39 -11.33 14.52
N PRO A 463 -24.28 -11.81 15.11
CA PRO A 463 -24.29 -12.46 16.42
C PRO A 463 -24.70 -11.49 17.54
N THR A 464 -25.40 -12.01 18.55
CA THR A 464 -25.86 -11.24 19.71
C THR A 464 -25.33 -11.80 21.04
N THR A 465 -24.73 -12.99 21.03
CA THR A 465 -24.08 -13.59 22.19
C THR A 465 -22.78 -14.28 21.82
N ILE A 466 -21.96 -14.58 22.82
CA ILE A 466 -20.96 -15.65 22.73
C ILE A 466 -21.62 -17.03 22.77
N VAL A 467 -20.86 -18.09 22.51
CA VAL A 467 -21.31 -19.47 22.74
C VAL A 467 -21.54 -19.67 24.24
N THR A 468 -22.75 -20.04 24.62
CA THR A 468 -23.17 -20.26 26.01
C THR A 468 -23.49 -21.73 26.26
N THR A 469 -23.27 -22.16 27.51
CA THR A 469 -23.61 -23.51 27.96
C THR A 469 -25.12 -23.62 28.18
N THR A 470 -25.67 -24.82 28.02
CA THR A 470 -27.08 -25.09 28.34
C THR A 470 -27.18 -26.15 29.44
N ARG A 471 -28.38 -26.34 30.00
CA ARG A 471 -28.67 -27.42 30.97
C ARG A 471 -28.38 -28.83 30.41
N ARG A 472 -28.35 -28.98 29.08
CA ARG A 472 -27.92 -30.21 28.42
C ARG A 472 -26.44 -30.06 28.07
N SER A 473 -25.55 -30.78 28.76
CA SER A 473 -24.09 -30.72 28.54
C SER A 473 -23.67 -30.92 27.08
N GLN A 474 -24.41 -31.72 26.33
CA GLN A 474 -24.21 -31.98 24.91
C GLN A 474 -24.57 -30.82 23.98
N VAL A 475 -25.21 -29.75 24.48
CA VAL A 475 -25.68 -28.61 23.68
C VAL A 475 -25.07 -27.31 24.20
N ARG A 476 -24.48 -26.55 23.29
CA ARG A 476 -24.14 -25.14 23.47
C ARG A 476 -24.88 -24.30 22.43
N VAL A 477 -25.13 -23.03 22.72
CA VAL A 477 -25.89 -22.15 21.82
C VAL A 477 -25.18 -20.84 21.60
N GLN A 478 -25.23 -20.34 20.38
CA GLN A 478 -24.86 -18.96 20.06
C GLN A 478 -26.06 -18.29 19.37
N ARG A 479 -26.44 -17.12 19.88
CA ARG A 479 -27.58 -16.35 19.39
C ARG A 479 -27.13 -15.34 18.35
N PHE A 480 -28.05 -15.07 17.44
CA PHE A 480 -27.94 -14.13 16.34
C PHE A 480 -29.22 -13.30 16.29
N HIS A 481 -29.18 -12.20 15.54
CA HIS A 481 -30.27 -11.26 15.44
C HIS A 481 -31.60 -11.94 15.06
N HIS A 482 -31.57 -12.91 14.14
CA HIS A 482 -32.77 -13.59 13.64
C HIS A 482 -32.82 -15.09 13.99
N GLY A 483 -31.94 -15.60 14.85
CA GLY A 483 -31.95 -17.03 15.16
C GLY A 483 -30.87 -17.53 16.11
N THR A 484 -30.73 -18.85 16.16
CA THR A 484 -29.77 -19.54 17.02
C THR A 484 -29.06 -20.65 16.27
N ILE A 485 -27.74 -20.76 16.46
CA ILE A 485 -27.00 -21.95 16.07
C ILE A 485 -26.74 -22.80 17.32
N TYR A 486 -27.28 -24.01 17.29
CA TYR A 486 -27.12 -25.04 18.30
C TYR A 486 -25.90 -25.91 17.97
N ARG A 487 -24.85 -25.79 18.78
CA ARG A 487 -23.65 -26.64 18.74
C ARG A 487 -23.91 -27.90 19.56
N VAL A 488 -24.06 -29.03 18.87
CA VAL A 488 -24.52 -30.30 19.46
C VAL A 488 -23.45 -31.38 19.33
N LYS A 489 -23.08 -32.00 20.45
CA LYS A 489 -22.16 -33.16 20.52
C LYS A 489 -22.88 -34.39 21.06
N ARG A 490 -23.35 -35.26 20.17
CA ARG A 490 -23.98 -36.55 20.53
C ARG A 490 -22.94 -37.67 20.63
N LYS A 491 -23.25 -38.71 21.42
CA LYS A 491 -22.43 -39.94 21.51
C LYS A 491 -22.23 -40.52 20.10
N ASN A 492 -21.00 -40.89 19.77
CA ASN A 492 -20.60 -41.50 18.49
C ASN A 492 -21.00 -40.69 17.23
N LYS A 493 -21.17 -39.38 17.35
CA LYS A 493 -21.42 -38.48 16.22
C LYS A 493 -20.43 -37.32 16.21
N PRO A 494 -20.06 -36.81 15.02
CA PRO A 494 -19.25 -35.60 14.94
C PRO A 494 -19.99 -34.41 15.57
N LEU A 495 -19.22 -33.43 16.03
CA LEU A 495 -19.78 -32.17 16.48
C LEU A 495 -20.51 -31.51 15.30
N ALA A 496 -21.71 -30.99 15.53
CA ALA A 496 -22.52 -30.39 14.47
C ALA A 496 -23.16 -29.08 14.93
N GLY A 497 -23.29 -28.13 13.98
CA GLY A 497 -24.05 -26.89 14.16
C GLY A 497 -25.39 -26.97 13.43
N PHE A 498 -26.49 -26.80 14.18
CA PHE A 498 -27.85 -26.77 13.64
C PHE A 498 -28.44 -25.37 13.81
N ALA A 499 -28.82 -24.75 12.70
CA ALA A 499 -29.40 -23.41 12.70
C ALA A 499 -30.93 -23.49 12.70
N LEU A 500 -31.54 -22.70 13.57
CA LEU A 500 -32.97 -22.43 13.63
C LEU A 500 -33.14 -20.90 13.62
N TYR A 501 -34.12 -20.39 12.89
CA TYR A 501 -34.32 -18.95 12.74
C TYR A 501 -35.82 -18.61 12.64
N ASP A 502 -36.14 -17.33 12.79
CA ASP A 502 -37.48 -16.76 12.70
C ASP A 502 -38.51 -17.50 13.60
N ARG A 503 -39.71 -17.76 13.04
CA ARG A 503 -40.86 -18.31 13.77
C ARG A 503 -40.60 -19.71 14.34
N ILE A 504 -39.82 -20.55 13.64
CA ILE A 504 -39.48 -21.89 14.14
C ILE A 504 -38.62 -21.79 15.39
N GLU A 505 -37.61 -20.93 15.37
CA GLU A 505 -36.77 -20.71 16.54
C GLU A 505 -37.58 -20.15 17.70
N ASN A 506 -38.38 -19.11 17.48
CA ASN A 506 -39.23 -18.52 18.52
C ASN A 506 -40.15 -19.58 19.16
N LYS A 507 -40.74 -20.46 18.35
CA LYS A 507 -41.57 -21.55 18.86
C LYS A 507 -40.74 -22.56 19.67
N TYR A 508 -39.57 -22.97 19.19
CA TYR A 508 -38.70 -23.90 19.92
C TYR A 508 -38.24 -23.33 21.27
N ARG A 509 -37.94 -22.03 21.34
CA ARG A 509 -37.62 -21.33 22.59
C ARG A 509 -38.79 -21.35 23.58
N SER A 510 -40.00 -21.05 23.10
CA SER A 510 -41.22 -21.12 23.94
C SER A 510 -41.46 -22.52 24.54
N LEU A 511 -40.96 -23.56 23.88
CA LEU A 511 -41.07 -24.95 24.30
C LEU A 511 -39.90 -25.40 25.19
N LYS A 512 -39.12 -24.48 25.77
CA LYS A 512 -37.95 -24.73 26.65
C LYS A 512 -36.75 -25.36 25.94
N GLU A 513 -36.64 -25.17 24.62
CA GLU A 513 -35.50 -25.57 23.79
C GLU A 513 -35.07 -27.04 24.01
N ALA A 514 -33.76 -27.30 24.14
CA ALA A 514 -33.19 -28.64 24.29
C ALA A 514 -33.58 -29.34 25.62
N SER A 515 -34.12 -28.59 26.57
CA SER A 515 -34.68 -29.11 27.82
C SER A 515 -36.18 -29.42 27.70
N GLY A 516 -36.82 -29.05 26.60
CA GLY A 516 -38.23 -29.26 26.33
C GLY A 516 -38.57 -30.64 25.78
N LYS A 517 -39.87 -30.82 25.48
CA LYS A 517 -40.44 -32.08 24.98
C LYS A 517 -39.88 -32.52 23.63
N LEU A 518 -39.46 -31.58 22.77
CA LEU A 518 -38.87 -31.89 21.46
C LEU A 518 -37.43 -32.42 21.57
N GLY A 519 -36.71 -32.09 22.65
CA GLY A 519 -35.31 -32.44 22.84
C GLY A 519 -34.38 -31.72 21.86
N VAL A 520 -33.24 -32.32 21.54
CA VAL A 520 -32.11 -31.64 20.87
C VAL A 520 -32.31 -31.58 19.34
N PRO A 521 -31.91 -30.49 18.65
CA PRO A 521 -31.95 -30.44 17.19
C PRO A 521 -31.07 -31.52 16.56
N THR A 522 -31.56 -32.13 15.49
CA THR A 522 -30.87 -33.20 14.75
C THR A 522 -30.57 -32.84 13.30
N LYS A 523 -31.27 -31.84 12.74
CA LYS A 523 -31.05 -31.24 11.42
C LYS A 523 -31.37 -29.75 11.50
N SER A 524 -30.68 -28.93 10.69
CA SER A 524 -31.02 -27.52 10.54
C SER A 524 -32.41 -27.37 9.91
N GLN A 525 -33.04 -26.23 10.19
CA GLN A 525 -34.21 -25.77 9.48
C GLN A 525 -33.93 -25.72 7.97
N ARG A 526 -34.88 -26.24 7.17
CA ARG A 526 -34.79 -26.29 5.72
C ARG A 526 -36.17 -26.14 5.08
N ALA A 527 -36.19 -25.67 3.83
CA ALA A 527 -37.39 -25.68 3.01
C ALA A 527 -37.84 -27.13 2.71
N ILE A 528 -39.16 -27.31 2.62
CA ILE A 528 -39.84 -28.52 2.14
C ILE A 528 -40.93 -28.11 1.14
N SER A 529 -41.60 -29.09 0.51
CA SER A 529 -42.63 -28.83 -0.51
C SER A 529 -43.76 -27.91 -0.01
N GLY A 530 -44.26 -27.07 -0.92
CA GLY A 530 -45.40 -26.18 -0.68
C GLY A 530 -45.06 -24.92 0.12
N GLY A 531 -43.86 -24.35 -0.02
CA GLY A 531 -43.47 -23.11 0.65
C GLY A 531 -43.28 -23.22 2.17
N ARG A 532 -43.18 -24.46 2.68
CA ARG A 532 -43.05 -24.74 4.12
C ARG A 532 -41.60 -24.89 4.52
N GLN A 533 -41.33 -24.74 5.81
CA GLN A 533 -40.01 -25.05 6.37
C GLN A 533 -40.14 -26.01 7.54
N ARG A 534 -39.16 -26.88 7.75
CA ARG A 534 -39.18 -27.86 8.84
C ARG A 534 -37.84 -27.96 9.56
N ALA A 535 -37.92 -28.05 10.87
CA ALA A 535 -36.81 -28.39 11.76
C ALA A 535 -37.07 -29.74 12.45
N TYR A 536 -36.00 -30.47 12.74
CA TYR A 536 -36.06 -31.83 13.25
C TYR A 536 -35.32 -31.94 14.58
N PHE A 537 -35.94 -32.62 15.52
CA PHE A 537 -35.45 -32.80 16.88
C PHE A 537 -35.44 -34.29 17.25
N THR A 538 -34.84 -34.64 18.39
CA THR A 538 -34.77 -36.04 18.84
C THR A 538 -36.16 -36.65 19.07
N GLN A 539 -37.11 -35.86 19.56
CA GLN A 539 -38.45 -36.31 19.95
C GLN A 539 -39.57 -35.66 19.11
N GLY A 540 -39.27 -35.12 17.93
CA GLY A 540 -40.30 -34.49 17.12
C GLY A 540 -39.83 -33.57 16.01
N THR A 541 -40.77 -32.79 15.48
CA THR A 541 -40.52 -31.78 14.44
C THR A 541 -41.31 -30.49 14.70
N LEU A 542 -40.79 -29.38 14.16
CA LEU A 542 -41.53 -28.12 14.02
C LEU A 542 -41.66 -27.83 12.53
N THR A 543 -42.87 -27.51 12.05
CA THR A 543 -43.10 -27.11 10.66
C THR A 543 -43.69 -25.71 10.63
N LEU A 544 -43.03 -24.79 9.91
CA LEU A 544 -43.62 -23.53 9.49
C LEU A 544 -44.46 -23.81 8.25
N GLU A 545 -45.77 -23.70 8.40
CA GLU A 545 -46.74 -23.88 7.32
C GLU A 545 -46.75 -22.64 6.41
N ALA A 546 -47.29 -22.78 5.18
CA ALA A 546 -47.34 -21.71 4.20
C ALA A 546 -48.16 -20.49 4.69
N ASN A 547 -49.13 -20.71 5.57
CA ASN A 547 -49.91 -19.65 6.24
C ASN A 547 -49.17 -18.98 7.41
N GLY A 548 -47.89 -19.30 7.62
CA GLY A 548 -47.06 -18.72 8.68
C GLY A 548 -47.27 -19.31 10.08
N ARG A 549 -48.16 -20.31 10.25
CA ARG A 549 -48.36 -21.00 11.53
C ARG A 549 -47.23 -22.02 11.76
N VAL A 550 -46.75 -22.12 13.00
CA VAL A 550 -45.79 -23.18 13.38
C VAL A 550 -46.52 -24.33 14.06
N THR A 551 -46.53 -25.50 13.42
CA THR A 551 -47.10 -26.74 13.96
C THR A 551 -46.04 -27.56 14.70
N VAL A 552 -46.45 -28.23 15.77
CA VAL A 552 -45.58 -29.06 16.63
C VAL A 552 -46.03 -30.51 16.52
N SER A 553 -45.10 -31.41 16.23
CA SER A 553 -45.33 -32.85 16.26
C SER A 553 -44.31 -33.48 17.20
N VAL A 554 -44.79 -34.11 18.27
CA VAL A 554 -43.97 -34.84 19.26
C VAL A 554 -44.17 -36.33 19.02
N LYS A 555 -43.10 -37.11 19.16
CA LYS A 555 -43.11 -38.57 19.03
C LYS A 555 -43.71 -39.25 20.26
#